data_AF-A0A8W8KBM8-F1
#
_entry.id   AF-A0A8W8KBM8-F1
#
_cell.length_a   1.000
_cell.length_b   1.000
_cell.length_c   1.000
_cell.angle_alpha   90.00
_cell.angle_beta   90.00
_cell.angle_gamma   90.00
#
_symmetry.space_group_name_H-M   'P 1'
#
loop_
_entity.id
_entity.type
_entity.pdbx_description
1 polymer ?
#
loop_
_entity_poly.entity_id
_entity_poly.type
_entity_poly.pdbx_seq_one_letter_code
_entity_poly.pdbx_strand_id
1 'polypeptide(L)'
;MADQSTVQIQTEEIRMKKSMNLLHCVAVLVAVTGHISIFISPGVIFSAAGSIGLTIIEWICAGLLNIGVCLCFVELATVFPSAGGPYAYVTNVFGGLSGFVIMWGYIILIVGPFWAYLSYTASVYILEPFFRIDCHPPALAVKFLGAWILCKHQQQSFVSIYID
;
A
#
# COMPACT_ATOMS: atom_id res chain seq x y z
N MET A 1 -52.97 29.39 -7.11
CA MET A 1 -51.60 29.95 -7.20
C MET A 1 -51.02 29.86 -5.80
N ALA A 2 -50.05 29.03 -5.45
CA ALA A 2 -49.14 28.18 -6.22
C ALA A 2 -48.90 26.86 -5.47
N ASP A 3 -48.61 25.82 -6.24
CA ASP A 3 -48.37 24.43 -5.85
C ASP A 3 -47.03 24.27 -5.10
N GLN A 4 -47.04 23.66 -3.91
CA GLN A 4 -45.85 23.26 -3.17
C GLN A 4 -45.39 21.87 -3.64
N SER A 5 -44.82 21.80 -4.84
CA SER A 5 -44.09 20.62 -5.28
C SER A 5 -42.70 20.61 -4.62
N THR A 6 -42.61 20.02 -3.42
CA THR A 6 -41.31 19.70 -2.80
C THR A 6 -40.57 18.71 -3.70
N VAL A 7 -39.49 19.18 -4.33
CA VAL A 7 -38.54 18.34 -5.06
C VAL A 7 -37.89 17.40 -4.04
N GLN A 8 -38.43 16.18 -3.93
CA GLN A 8 -37.80 15.09 -3.21
C GLN A 8 -36.56 14.70 -4.03
N ILE A 9 -35.40 15.28 -3.70
CA ILE A 9 -34.12 14.73 -4.15
C ILE A 9 -33.99 13.37 -3.47
N GLN A 10 -34.47 12.32 -4.15
CA GLN A 10 -34.10 10.95 -3.82
C GLN A 10 -32.59 10.85 -4.04
N THR A 11 -31.82 11.06 -2.98
CA THR A 11 -30.43 10.63 -2.95
C THR A 11 -30.48 9.11 -2.95
N GLU A 12 -30.55 8.52 -4.14
CA GLU A 12 -30.35 7.08 -4.33
C GLU A 12 -29.02 6.77 -3.62
N GLU A 13 -29.08 6.00 -2.54
CA GLU A 13 -27.90 5.65 -1.77
C GLU A 13 -27.05 4.77 -2.69
N ILE A 14 -26.06 5.37 -3.36
CA ILE A 14 -25.17 4.69 -4.32
C ILE A 14 -24.42 3.60 -3.55
N ARG A 15 -25.00 2.41 -3.48
CA ARG A 15 -24.39 1.24 -2.85
C ARG A 15 -23.59 0.50 -3.90
N MET A 16 -22.28 0.42 -3.64
CA MET A 16 -21.37 -0.40 -4.44
C MET A 16 -21.87 -1.85 -4.45
N LYS A 17 -22.13 -2.40 -5.64
CA LYS A 17 -22.47 -3.81 -5.80
C LYS A 17 -21.28 -4.65 -5.33
N LYS A 18 -21.47 -5.50 -4.32
CA LYS A 18 -20.45 -6.48 -3.91
C LYS A 18 -20.17 -7.44 -5.08
N SER A 19 -19.11 -7.17 -5.83
CA SER A 19 -18.73 -7.95 -7.01
C SER A 19 -17.48 -8.82 -6.78
N MET A 20 -16.87 -8.75 -5.59
CA MET A 20 -15.66 -9.51 -5.29
C MET A 20 -16.01 -10.83 -4.59
N ASN A 21 -15.57 -11.93 -5.18
CA ASN A 21 -15.66 -13.25 -4.58
C ASN A 21 -14.46 -13.49 -3.63
N LEU A 22 -14.56 -14.46 -2.71
CA LEU A 22 -13.49 -14.74 -1.74
C LEU A 22 -12.13 -14.98 -2.40
N LEU A 23 -12.13 -15.76 -3.49
CA LEU A 23 -10.91 -16.05 -4.25
C LEU A 23 -10.29 -14.79 -4.87
N HIS A 24 -11.11 -13.84 -5.32
CA HIS A 24 -10.59 -12.57 -5.83
C HIS A 24 -9.94 -11.76 -4.71
N CYS A 25 -10.56 -11.72 -3.52
CA CYS A 25 -9.98 -11.04 -2.36
C CYS A 25 -8.63 -11.66 -1.96
N VAL A 26 -8.56 -13.00 -1.87
CA VAL A 26 -7.31 -13.69 -1.53
C VAL A 26 -6.23 -13.47 -2.59
N ALA A 27 -6.58 -13.56 -3.87
CA ALA A 27 -5.63 -13.32 -4.96
C ALA A 27 -5.05 -11.90 -4.90
N VAL A 28 -5.88 -10.89 -4.67
CA VAL A 28 -5.44 -9.49 -4.52
C VAL A 28 -4.53 -9.34 -3.29
N LEU A 29 -4.88 -9.96 -2.16
CA LEU A 29 -4.05 -9.91 -0.94
C LEU A 29 -2.68 -10.55 -1.13
N VAL A 30 -2.61 -11.71 -1.80
CA VAL A 30 -1.32 -12.36 -2.11
C VAL A 30 -0.51 -11.52 -3.09
N ALA A 31 -1.14 -10.91 -4.09
CA ALA A 31 -0.45 -10.06 -5.07
C ALA A 31 0.12 -8.78 -4.45
N VAL A 32 -0.61 -8.11 -3.55
CA VAL A 32 -0.12 -6.87 -2.92
C VAL A 32 0.93 -7.12 -1.83
N THR A 33 0.89 -8.27 -1.15
CA THR A 33 1.88 -8.64 -0.12
C THR A 33 3.16 -9.23 -0.72
N GLY A 34 3.03 -10.03 -1.79
CA GLY A 34 4.16 -10.62 -2.52
C GLY A 34 4.80 -9.62 -3.49
N HIS A 35 5.54 -8.64 -2.97
CA HIS A 35 6.25 -7.65 -3.78
C HIS A 35 7.78 -7.79 -3.66
N ILE A 36 8.51 -6.83 -4.25
CA ILE A 36 9.97 -6.86 -4.44
C ILE A 36 10.80 -7.03 -3.16
N SER A 37 10.21 -6.79 -1.98
CA SER A 37 10.92 -6.89 -0.70
C SER A 37 11.37 -8.31 -0.36
N ILE A 38 10.76 -9.36 -0.93
CA ILE A 38 11.25 -10.73 -0.72
C ILE A 38 12.66 -10.94 -1.26
N PHE A 39 13.09 -10.14 -2.25
CA PHE A 39 14.43 -10.23 -2.82
C PHE A 39 15.48 -9.43 -2.04
N ILE A 40 15.06 -8.45 -1.23
CA ILE A 40 15.96 -7.60 -0.43
C ILE A 40 16.05 -8.07 1.02
N SER A 41 14.89 -8.34 1.63
CA SER A 41 14.79 -8.60 3.07
C SER A 41 15.67 -9.75 3.57
N PRO A 42 15.81 -10.90 2.88
CA PRO A 42 16.63 -12.00 3.38
C PRO A 42 18.11 -11.61 3.56
N GLY A 43 18.66 -10.82 2.64
CA GLY A 43 20.06 -10.35 2.74
C GLY A 43 20.27 -9.39 3.91
N VAL A 44 19.32 -8.47 4.11
CA VAL A 44 19.35 -7.51 5.22
C VAL A 44 19.24 -8.23 6.56
N ILE A 45 18.26 -9.14 6.71
CA ILE A 45 18.02 -9.89 7.93
C ILE A 45 19.22 -10.81 8.23
N PHE A 46 19.73 -11.51 7.22
CA PHE A 46 20.91 -12.37 7.40
C PHE A 46 22.14 -11.59 7.86
N SER A 47 22.38 -10.39 7.30
CA SER A 47 23.48 -9.53 7.70
C SER A 47 23.38 -9.04 9.15
N ALA A 48 22.16 -8.90 9.67
CA ALA A 48 21.91 -8.50 11.05
C ALA A 48 21.95 -9.69 12.03
N ALA A 49 21.39 -10.83 11.63
CA ALA A 49 21.28 -12.03 12.47
C ALA A 49 22.59 -12.84 12.54
N GLY A 50 23.43 -12.79 11.51
CA GLY A 50 24.72 -13.49 11.44
C GLY A 50 24.65 -15.01 11.30
N SER A 51 23.46 -15.60 11.34
CA SER A 51 23.23 -17.04 11.16
C SER A 51 21.93 -17.30 10.41
N ILE A 52 21.94 -18.33 9.56
CA ILE A 52 20.78 -18.72 8.76
C ILE A 52 19.62 -19.26 9.62
N GLY A 53 19.95 -19.96 10.72
CA GLY A 53 18.95 -20.47 11.66
C GLY A 53 18.21 -19.34 12.37
N LEU A 54 18.95 -18.30 12.79
CA LEU A 54 18.35 -17.10 13.41
C LEU A 54 17.48 -16.32 12.42
N THR A 55 17.93 -16.19 11.16
CA THR A 55 17.16 -15.54 10.09
C THR A 55 15.79 -16.20 9.89
N ILE A 56 15.73 -17.54 9.86
CA ILE A 56 14.46 -18.28 9.70
C ILE A 56 13.54 -18.08 10.91
N ILE A 57 14.09 -18.08 12.13
CA ILE A 57 13.31 -17.84 13.35
C ILE A 57 12.71 -16.43 13.32
N GLU A 58 13.49 -15.41 12.97
CA GLU A 58 13.01 -14.03 12.85
C GLU A 58 11.87 -13.90 11.83
N TRP A 59 11.96 -14.60 10.70
CA TRP A 59 10.88 -14.66 9.71
C TRP A 59 9.59 -15.27 10.26
N ILE A 60 9.69 -16.38 10.98
CA ILE A 60 8.54 -17.05 11.60
C ILE A 60 7.92 -16.15 12.68
N CYS A 61 8.76 -15.51 13.52
CA CYS A 61 8.31 -14.58 14.54
C CYS A 61 7.59 -13.37 13.93
N ALA A 62 8.15 -12.76 12.88
CA ALA A 62 7.52 -11.65 12.17
C ALA A 62 6.17 -12.06 11.55
N GLY A 63 6.11 -13.26 10.95
CA GLY A 63 4.86 -13.81 10.41
C GLY A 63 3.79 -14.00 11.49
N LEU A 64 4.16 -14.52 12.66
CA LEU A 64 3.24 -14.73 13.78
C LEU A 64 2.71 -13.41 14.36
N LEU A 65 3.59 -12.41 14.52
CA LEU A 65 3.18 -11.06 14.93
C LEU A 65 2.22 -10.44 13.93
N ASN A 66 2.47 -10.61 12.62
CA ASN A 66 1.59 -10.11 11.58
C ASN A 66 0.19 -10.76 11.61
N ILE A 67 0.10 -12.06 11.90
CA ILE A 67 -1.21 -12.75 12.08
C ILE A 67 -2.01 -12.10 13.21
N GLY A 68 -1.36 -11.75 14.33
CA GLY A 68 -2.02 -11.06 15.44
C GLY A 68 -2.59 -9.70 15.01
N VAL A 69 -1.81 -8.91 14.29
CA VAL A 69 -2.26 -7.61 13.75
C VAL A 69 -3.43 -7.80 12.78
N CYS A 70 -3.35 -8.78 11.87
CA CYS A 70 -4.43 -9.08 10.93
C CYS A 70 -5.73 -9.45 11.65
N LEU A 71 -5.67 -10.23 12.74
CA LEU A 71 -6.85 -10.62 13.50
C LEU A 71 -7.55 -9.40 14.11
N CYS A 72 -6.80 -8.46 14.69
CA CYS A 72 -7.36 -7.20 15.20
C CYS A 72 -8.05 -6.38 14.09
N PHE A 73 -7.45 -6.32 12.89
CA PHE A 73 -8.08 -5.64 11.76
C PHE A 73 -9.31 -6.36 11.22
N VAL A 74 -9.36 -7.69 11.28
CA VAL A 74 -10.53 -8.49 10.92
C VAL A 74 -11.69 -8.23 11.89
N GLU A 75 -11.43 -8.21 13.20
CA GLU A 75 -12.44 -7.87 14.21
C GLU A 75 -12.99 -6.46 13.97
N LEU A 76 -12.13 -5.50 13.67
CA LEU A 76 -12.57 -4.13 13.39
C LEU A 76 -13.39 -4.04 12.09
N ALA A 77 -13.01 -4.80 11.06
CA ALA A 77 -13.71 -4.85 9.77
C ALA A 77 -15.09 -5.50 9.86
N THR A 78 -15.29 -6.46 10.78
CA THR A 78 -16.61 -7.07 11.00
C THR A 78 -17.53 -6.21 11.86
N VAL A 79 -16.98 -5.45 12.81
CA VAL A 79 -17.75 -4.50 13.64
C VAL A 79 -18.21 -3.27 12.85
N PHE A 80 -17.34 -2.71 11.99
CA PHE A 80 -17.66 -1.53 11.18
C PHE A 80 -17.58 -1.82 9.68
N PRO A 81 -18.63 -2.39 9.06
CA PRO A 81 -18.64 -2.73 7.64
C PRO A 81 -18.86 -1.48 6.76
N SER A 82 -17.91 -0.54 6.79
CA SER A 82 -17.92 0.69 5.99
C SER A 82 -16.86 0.65 4.89
N ALA A 83 -17.17 1.24 3.73
CA ALA A 83 -16.20 1.45 2.67
C ALA A 83 -15.27 2.61 3.06
N GLY A 84 -13.96 2.36 3.18
CA GLY A 84 -12.96 3.39 3.52
C GLY A 84 -11.82 2.91 4.42
N GLY A 85 -11.85 1.67 4.90
CA GLY A 85 -10.72 1.06 5.62
C GLY A 85 -10.35 1.80 6.92
N PRO A 86 -9.06 1.91 7.26
CA PRO A 86 -8.62 2.55 8.50
C PRO A 86 -9.12 3.99 8.69
N TYR A 87 -9.27 4.74 7.59
CA TYR A 87 -9.83 6.09 7.63
C TYR A 87 -11.26 6.11 8.16
N ALA A 88 -12.11 5.20 7.67
CA ALA A 88 -13.50 5.11 8.11
C ALA A 88 -13.60 4.74 9.60
N TYR A 89 -12.73 3.85 10.09
CA TYR A 89 -12.71 3.46 11.50
C TYR A 89 -12.39 4.63 12.42
N VAL A 90 -11.34 5.40 12.11
CA VAL A 90 -10.95 6.56 12.92
C VAL A 90 -11.99 7.68 12.82
N THR A 91 -12.53 7.92 11.63
CA THR A 91 -13.52 8.99 11.42
C THR A 91 -14.80 8.72 12.21
N ASN A 92 -15.24 7.46 12.30
CA ASN A 92 -16.43 7.08 13.05
C ASN A 92 -16.26 7.24 14.58
N VAL A 93 -15.06 7.02 15.11
CA VAL A 93 -14.80 7.06 16.56
C VAL A 93 -14.40 8.45 17.05
N PHE A 94 -13.54 9.14 16.30
CA PHE A 94 -12.91 10.40 16.73
C PHE A 94 -13.40 11.64 15.95
N GLY A 95 -14.23 11.44 14.91
CA GLY A 95 -14.79 12.52 14.10
C GLY A 95 -13.98 12.86 12.85
N GLY A 96 -14.45 13.89 12.12
CA GLY A 96 -13.93 14.25 10.79
C GLY A 96 -12.47 14.74 10.77
N LEU A 97 -12.06 15.54 11.75
CA LEU A 97 -10.71 16.13 11.76
C LEU A 97 -9.61 15.09 11.97
N SER A 98 -9.80 14.16 12.90
CA SER A 98 -8.89 13.04 13.14
C SER A 98 -8.83 12.08 11.95
N GLY A 99 -9.97 11.84 11.29
CA GLY A 99 -10.02 11.09 10.05
C GLY A 99 -9.14 11.73 8.98
N PHE A 100 -9.28 13.03 8.77
CA PHE A 100 -8.49 13.79 7.80
C PHE A 100 -6.97 13.67 8.08
N VAL A 101 -6.53 13.86 9.32
CA VAL A 101 -5.11 13.75 9.68
C VAL A 101 -4.58 12.34 9.43
N ILE A 102 -5.35 11.30 9.77
CA ILE A 102 -4.94 9.91 9.50
C ILE A 102 -4.87 9.62 8.00
N MET A 103 -5.82 10.12 7.21
CA MET A 103 -5.79 9.97 5.75
C MET A 103 -4.53 10.61 5.15
N TRP A 104 -4.23 11.86 5.54
CA TRP A 104 -3.02 12.54 5.08
C TRP A 104 -1.74 11.86 5.56
N GLY A 105 -1.72 11.41 6.82
CA GLY A 105 -0.61 10.64 7.37
C GLY A 105 -0.39 9.34 6.60
N TYR A 106 -1.46 8.62 6.26
CA TYR A 106 -1.38 7.41 5.45
C TYR A 106 -0.80 7.68 4.06
N ILE A 107 -1.24 8.74 3.38
CA ILE A 107 -0.72 9.12 2.06
C ILE A 107 0.77 9.47 2.13
N ILE A 108 1.17 10.30 3.10
CA ILE A 108 2.54 10.83 3.20
C ILE A 108 3.52 9.78 3.74
N LEU A 109 3.12 8.99 4.73
CA LEU A 109 4.02 8.09 5.46
C LEU A 109 4.02 6.66 4.93
N ILE A 110 2.93 6.22 4.30
CA ILE A 110 2.79 4.84 3.82
C ILE A 110 2.82 4.81 2.29
N VAL A 111 1.86 5.47 1.63
CA VAL A 111 1.70 5.36 0.17
C VAL A 111 2.88 5.98 -0.58
N GLY A 112 3.28 7.20 -0.24
CA GLY A 112 4.39 7.89 -0.91
C GLY A 112 5.73 7.13 -0.82
N PRO A 113 6.20 6.80 0.39
CA PRO A 113 7.45 6.07 0.59
C PRO A 113 7.43 4.68 -0.04
N PHE A 114 6.28 4.00 -0.06
CA PHE A 114 6.13 2.70 -0.73
C PHE A 114 6.45 2.80 -2.23
N TRP A 115 5.85 3.75 -2.95
CA TRP A 115 6.14 3.95 -4.37
C TRP A 115 7.59 4.40 -4.61
N ALA A 116 8.13 5.25 -3.75
CA ALA A 116 9.53 5.67 -3.83
C ALA A 116 10.50 4.50 -3.64
N TYR A 117 10.23 3.63 -2.65
CA TYR A 117 11.01 2.43 -2.38
C TYR A 117 10.98 1.43 -3.55
N LEU A 118 9.81 1.19 -4.14
CA LEU A 118 9.68 0.33 -5.32
C LEU A 118 10.50 0.86 -6.50
N SER A 119 10.41 2.16 -6.77
CA SER A 119 11.16 2.80 -7.87
C SER A 119 12.67 2.76 -7.66
N TYR A 120 13.12 3.04 -6.43
CA TYR A 120 14.52 2.95 -6.06
C TYR A 120 15.05 1.53 -6.27
N THR A 121 14.30 0.54 -5.77
CA THR A 121 14.66 -0.87 -5.86
C THR A 121 14.72 -1.34 -7.32
N ALA A 122 13.72 -0.99 -8.14
CA ALA A 122 13.73 -1.29 -9.57
C ALA A 122 14.97 -0.71 -10.26
N SER A 123 15.38 0.50 -9.88
CA SER A 123 16.57 1.15 -10.45
C SER A 123 17.86 0.42 -10.09
N VAL A 124 17.98 -0.09 -8.86
CA VAL A 124 19.11 -0.91 -8.44
C VAL A 124 19.17 -2.17 -9.29
N TYR A 125 18.07 -2.95 -9.33
CA TYR A 125 18.04 -4.21 -10.07
C TYR A 125 18.23 -4.05 -11.59
N ILE A 126 17.81 -2.92 -12.18
CA ILE A 126 18.05 -2.62 -13.60
C ILE A 126 19.52 -2.31 -13.87
N LEU A 127 20.21 -1.63 -12.94
CA LEU A 127 21.60 -1.20 -13.14
C LEU A 127 22.62 -2.27 -12.77
N GLU A 128 22.30 -3.16 -11.82
CA GLU A 128 23.15 -4.30 -11.42
C GLU A 128 23.76 -5.10 -12.58
N PRO A 129 23.06 -5.48 -13.66
CA PRO A 129 23.67 -6.22 -14.78
C PRO A 129 24.67 -5.39 -15.62
N PHE A 130 24.58 -4.06 -15.60
CA PHE A 130 25.47 -3.18 -16.39
C PHE A 130 26.78 -2.85 -15.68
N PHE A 131 26.79 -2.90 -14.35
CA PHE A 131 27.98 -2.70 -13.53
C PHE A 131 28.51 -4.06 -13.08
N ARG A 132 29.74 -4.41 -13.48
CA ARG A 132 30.37 -5.69 -13.13
C ARG A 132 30.43 -5.90 -11.61
N ILE A 133 30.55 -7.17 -11.21
CA ILE A 133 30.55 -7.72 -9.83
C ILE A 133 31.34 -6.91 -8.79
N ASP A 134 32.38 -6.17 -9.19
CA ASP A 134 33.23 -5.40 -8.27
C ASP A 134 32.86 -3.91 -8.11
N CYS A 135 31.81 -3.42 -8.80
CA CYS A 135 31.43 -2.01 -8.79
C CYS A 135 29.94 -1.82 -8.44
N HIS A 136 29.68 -1.26 -7.25
CA HIS A 136 28.34 -0.81 -6.89
C HIS A 136 27.91 0.35 -7.80
N PRO A 137 26.68 0.36 -8.35
CA PRO A 137 26.23 1.43 -9.22
C PRO A 137 26.34 2.79 -8.51
N PRO A 138 26.83 3.85 -9.19
CA PRO A 138 26.97 5.15 -8.55
C PRO A 138 25.60 5.62 -8.07
N ALA A 139 25.51 6.00 -6.78
CA ALA A 139 24.25 6.37 -6.11
C ALA A 139 23.46 7.44 -6.87
N LEU A 140 24.16 8.31 -7.60
CA LEU A 140 23.61 9.35 -8.42
C LEU A 140 22.83 8.77 -9.62
N ALA A 141 23.35 7.74 -10.30
CA ALA A 141 22.66 7.07 -11.41
C ALA A 141 21.40 6.33 -10.94
N VAL A 142 21.47 5.62 -9.80
CA VAL A 142 20.31 4.95 -9.19
C VAL A 142 19.22 5.95 -8.85
N LYS A 143 19.59 7.09 -8.26
CA LYS A 143 18.64 8.16 -7.90
C LYS A 143 17.99 8.80 -9.12
N PHE A 144 18.74 9.10 -10.17
CA PHE A 144 18.17 9.69 -11.40
C PHE A 144 17.24 8.73 -12.12
N LEU A 145 17.62 7.46 -12.25
CA LEU A 145 16.77 6.44 -12.86
C LEU A 145 15.50 6.21 -12.00
N GLY A 146 15.64 6.17 -10.68
CA GLY A 146 14.51 6.02 -9.75
C GLY A 146 13.58 7.22 -9.76
N ALA A 147 14.12 8.43 -9.87
CA ALA A 147 13.31 9.64 -10.04
C ALA A 147 12.54 9.62 -11.36
N TRP A 148 13.18 9.16 -12.45
CA TRP A 148 12.54 9.03 -13.76
C TRP A 148 11.39 8.02 -13.74
N ILE A 149 11.62 6.81 -13.21
CA ILE A 149 10.60 5.75 -13.10
C ILE A 149 9.42 6.22 -12.25
N LEU A 150 9.69 6.84 -11.10
CA LEU A 150 8.65 7.36 -10.23
C LEU A 150 7.82 8.44 -10.94
N CYS A 151 8.48 9.40 -11.62
CA CYS A 151 7.81 10.48 -12.34
C CYS A 151 6.92 9.95 -13.47
N LYS A 152 7.39 8.95 -14.23
CA LYS A 152 6.59 8.27 -15.26
C LYS A 152 5.36 7.57 -14.69
N HIS A 153 5.52 6.88 -13.56
CA HIS A 153 4.40 6.23 -12.88
C HIS A 153 3.35 7.26 -12.42
N GLN A 154 3.78 8.34 -11.78
CA GLN A 154 2.89 9.42 -11.34
C GLN A 154 2.14 10.04 -12.53
N GLN A 155 2.82 10.27 -13.66
CA GLN A 155 2.19 10.84 -14.86
C GLN A 155 1.06 9.93 -15.41
N GLN A 156 1.27 8.62 -15.41
CA GLN A 156 0.24 7.68 -15.85
C GLN A 156 -0.97 7.66 -14.90
N SER A 157 -0.74 7.72 -13.59
CA SER A 157 -1.82 7.80 -12.59
C SER A 157 -2.65 9.08 -12.75
N PHE A 158 -2.01 10.24 -13.00
CA PHE A 158 -2.73 11.49 -13.26
C PHE A 158 -3.58 11.43 -14.54
N VAL A 159 -3.08 10.80 -15.61
CA VAL A 159 -3.83 10.65 -16.86
C VAL A 159 -5.05 9.75 -16.67
N SER A 160 -4.94 8.66 -15.91
CA SER A 160 -6.08 7.77 -15.63
C SER A 160 -7.17 8.48 -14.80
N ILE A 161 -6.78 9.27 -13.80
CA ILE A 161 -7.74 10.03 -12.97
C ILE A 161 -8.46 11.13 -13.77
N TYR A 162 -7.86 11.62 -14.86
CA TYR A 162 -8.49 12.66 -15.70
C TYR A 162 -9.46 12.08 -16.75
N ILE A 163 -9.39 10.78 -17.03
CA ILE A 163 -10.15 10.11 -18.10
C ILE A 163 -11.36 9.32 -17.55
N ASP A 164 -11.38 9.01 -16.24
CA ASP A 164 -12.53 8.45 -15.50
C ASP A 164 -13.28 9.52 -14.70
#